data_AF-A0A2V9QKY4-F1
#
_entry.id   AF-A0A2V9QKY4-F1
#
_cell.length_a   1.000
_cell.length_b   1.000
_cell.length_c   1.000
_cell.angle_alpha   90.00
_cell.angle_beta   90.00
_cell.angle_gamma   90.00
#
_symmetry.space_group_name_H-M   'P 1'
#
loop_
_entity.id
_entity.type
_entity.pdbx_description
1 polymer ?
#
loop_
_entity_poly.entity_id
_entity_poly.type
_entity_poly.pdbx_seq_one_letter_code
_entity_poly.pdbx_strand_id
1 'polypeptide(L)' 'MDRRNFLKKAAAVTVITSLDRKASHAAETAIAHRTLGRSGEKVSMIGIGGYHIGTPSEQEAIRIVRTAVDNGVNF' A
#
# COMPACT_ATOMS: atom_id res chain seq x y z
N MET A 1 9.22 38.60 -24.46
CA MET A 1 8.62 37.65 -23.48
C MET A 1 8.32 38.42 -22.20
N ASP A 2 7.05 38.54 -21.83
CA ASP A 2 6.66 39.28 -20.61
C ASP A 2 6.79 38.42 -19.36
N ARG A 3 7.40 38.97 -18.30
CA ARG A 3 7.60 38.32 -16.99
C ARG A 3 6.30 37.73 -16.44
N ARG A 4 5.17 38.43 -16.66
CA ARG A 4 3.83 38.00 -16.23
C ARG A 4 3.37 36.72 -16.94
N ASN A 5 3.62 36.62 -18.24
CA ASN A 5 3.24 35.45 -19.03
C ASN A 5 4.13 34.25 -18.70
N PHE A 6 5.41 34.49 -18.37
CA PHE A 6 6.31 33.46 -17.86
C PHE A 6 5.85 32.91 -16.51
N LEU A 7 5.57 33.79 -15.53
CA LEU A 7 5.11 33.37 -14.19
C LEU A 7 3.79 32.60 -14.23
N LYS A 8 2.85 33.00 -15.08
CA LYS A 8 1.58 32.27 -15.27
C LYS A 8 1.82 30.85 -15.82
N LYS A 9 2.71 30.70 -16.80
CA LYS A 9 3.04 29.39 -17.39
C LYS A 9 3.77 28.50 -16.38
N ALA A 10 4.73 29.05 -15.64
CA ALA A 10 5.46 28.33 -14.60
C ALA A 10 4.52 27.83 -13.49
N ALA A 11 3.62 28.68 -13.00
CA ALA A 11 2.64 28.31 -11.99
C ALA A 11 1.67 27.21 -12.46
N ALA A 12 1.20 27.28 -13.72
CA ALA A 12 0.31 26.26 -14.28
C ALA A 12 0.99 24.88 -14.34
N VAL A 13 2.27 24.82 -14.74
CA VAL A 13 3.05 23.56 -14.78
C VAL A 13 3.25 22.97 -13.37
N THR A 14 3.53 23.80 -12.37
CA THR A 14 3.69 23.35 -10.98
C THR A 14 2.39 22.81 -10.38
N VAL A 15 1.25 23.42 -10.70
CA VAL A 15 -0.06 22.92 -10.22
C VAL A 15 -0.40 21.58 -10.87
N ILE A 16 -0.24 21.44 -12.19
CA ILE A 16 -0.57 20.20 -12.90
C ILE A 16 0.26 19.02 -12.38
N THR A 17 1.56 19.21 -12.20
CA THR A 17 2.45 18.17 -11.64
C THR A 17 2.17 17.80 -10.18
N SER A 18 1.50 18.66 -9.42
CA SER A 18 1.11 18.38 -8.03
C SER A 18 -0.18 17.56 -7.90
N LEU A 19 -1.01 17.53 -8.95
CA LEU A 19 -2.28 16.80 -8.96
C LEU A 19 -2.08 15.30 -9.24
N ASP A 20 -1.11 14.92 -10.07
CA ASP A 20 -0.78 13.52 -10.36
C ASP A 20 -0.31 12.74 -9.13
N ARG A 21 0.33 13.41 -8.16
CA ARG A 21 0.84 12.77 -6.94
C ARG A 21 -0.25 12.28 -5.98
N LYS A 22 -1.50 12.76 -6.10
CA LYS A 22 -2.61 12.33 -5.23
C LYS A 22 -3.42 11.17 -5.82
N ALA A 23 -3.20 10.79 -7.07
CA ALA A 23 -4.03 9.82 -7.79
C ALA A 23 -3.49 8.38 -7.78
N SER A 24 -2.30 8.12 -7.21
CA SER A 24 -1.79 6.75 -7.09
C SER A 24 -1.91 6.23 -5.66
N HIS A 25 -3.11 5.76 -5.33
CA HIS A 25 -3.38 4.89 -4.17
C HIS A 25 -4.04 3.57 -4.61
N ALA A 26 -3.91 3.22 -5.88
CA ALA A 26 -4.06 1.85 -6.32
C ALA A 26 -2.64 1.28 -6.44
N ALA A 27 -2.12 0.76 -5.32
CA ALA A 27 -1.01 -0.18 -5.39
C ALA A 27 -1.57 -1.41 -6.11
N GLU A 28 -1.39 -1.42 -7.42
CA GLU A 28 -1.52 -2.59 -8.25
C GLU A 28 -0.66 -3.67 -7.56
N THR A 29 -1.30 -4.73 -7.02
CA THR A 29 -0.69 -5.94 -6.43
C THR A 29 -0.31 -6.01 -4.94
N ALA A 30 -0.28 -4.93 -4.13
CA ALA A 30 0.11 -5.05 -2.71
C ALA A 30 -1.08 -5.00 -1.73
N ILE A 31 -1.11 -5.91 -0.75
CA ILE A 31 -2.10 -5.87 0.33
C ILE A 31 -2.03 -4.50 1.03
N ALA A 32 -3.18 -3.82 1.14
CA ALA A 32 -3.24 -2.53 1.81
C ALA A 32 -2.87 -2.65 3.29
N HIS A 33 -2.13 -1.68 3.82
CA HIS A 33 -1.74 -1.63 5.23
C HIS A 33 -2.42 -0.48 5.98
N ARG A 34 -2.73 -0.67 7.26
CA ARG A 34 -3.31 0.35 8.16
C ARG A 34 -2.67 0.36 9.53
N THR A 35 -2.87 1.46 10.25
CA THR A 35 -2.37 1.60 11.63
C THR A 35 -3.16 0.72 12.59
N LEU A 36 -2.47 -0.09 13.40
CA LEU A 36 -3.07 -0.93 14.42
C LEU A 36 -3.41 -0.11 15.67
N GLY A 37 -4.66 0.35 15.75
CA GLY A 37 -5.16 1.05 16.94
C GLY A 37 -4.26 2.21 17.37
N ARG A 38 -3.83 2.21 18.64
CA ARG A 38 -2.95 3.25 19.22
C ARG A 38 -1.46 2.91 19.16
N SER A 39 -1.07 1.71 18.72
CA SER A 39 0.35 1.32 18.71
C SER A 39 1.16 2.08 17.66
N GLY A 40 0.50 2.60 16.62
CA GLY A 40 1.16 3.26 15.50
C GLY A 40 1.67 2.31 14.42
N GLU A 41 1.77 1.01 14.73
CA GLU A 41 2.28 -0.03 13.83
C GLU A 41 1.44 -0.17 12.55
N LYS A 42 2.10 -0.40 11.42
CA LYS A 42 1.44 -0.63 10.13
C LYS A 42 1.27 -2.12 9.86
N VAL A 43 0.02 -2.58 9.86
CA VAL A 43 -0.33 -3.98 9.62
C VAL A 43 -1.12 -4.15 8.33
N SER A 44 -1.02 -5.32 7.71
CA SER A 44 -1.86 -5.71 6.58
C SER A 44 -3.34 -5.66 6.97
N MET A 45 -4.19 -5.23 6.03
CA MET A 45 -5.64 -5.11 6.24
C MET A 45 -6.35 -6.46 6.40
N ILE A 46 -5.67 -7.54 6.01
CA ILE A 46 -6.08 -8.92 6.21
C ILE A 46 -4.98 -9.65 6.97
N GLY A 47 -5.35 -10.72 7.66
CA GLY A 47 -4.40 -11.58 8.36
C GLY A 47 -4.80 -13.05 8.30
N ILE A 48 -3.91 -13.94 8.74
CA ILE A 48 -4.15 -15.38 8.74
C ILE A 48 -4.40 -15.89 10.16
N GLY A 49 -5.63 -16.32 10.42
CA GLY A 49 -6.01 -16.91 11.71
C GLY A 49 -5.48 -18.33 11.89
N GLY A 50 -4.99 -18.65 13.08
CA GLY A 50 -4.33 -19.93 13.40
C GLY A 50 -5.15 -21.20 13.16
N TYR A 51 -6.49 -21.13 13.17
CA TYR A 51 -7.36 -22.26 12.82
C TYR A 51 -7.09 -22.80 11.41
N HIS A 52 -6.85 -21.90 10.44
CA HIS A 52 -6.57 -22.26 9.05
C HIS A 52 -5.17 -22.88 8.87
N ILE A 53 -4.28 -22.70 9.85
CA ILE A 53 -2.94 -23.27 9.87
C ILE A 53 -2.90 -24.61 10.63
N GLY A 54 -3.76 -24.79 11.64
CA GLY A 54 -3.79 -26.02 12.46
C GLY A 54 -4.60 -27.18 11.88
N THR A 55 -5.39 -26.93 10.83
CA THR A 55 -6.25 -27.94 10.17
C THR A 55 -5.56 -28.72 9.02
N PRO A 56 -4.82 -28.08 8.10
CA PRO A 56 -4.19 -28.79 6.98
C PRO A 56 -2.91 -29.53 7.38
N SER A 57 -2.27 -30.22 6.42
CA SER A 57 -0.95 -30.83 6.65
C SER A 57 0.11 -29.76 6.92
N GLU A 58 1.19 -30.13 7.61
CA GLU A 58 2.31 -29.22 7.92
C GLU A 58 2.87 -28.55 6.66
N GLN A 59 3.04 -29.31 5.57
CA GLN A 59 3.56 -28.77 4.31
C GLN A 59 2.63 -27.70 3.72
N GLU A 60 1.31 -27.90 3.84
CA GLU A 60 0.33 -26.95 3.34
C GLU A 60 0.22 -25.72 4.25
N ALA A 61 0.25 -25.92 5.57
CA ALA A 61 0.35 -24.83 6.54
C ALA A 61 1.57 -23.93 6.27
N ILE A 62 2.73 -24.53 6.00
CA ILE A 62 3.96 -23.81 5.62
C ILE A 62 3.75 -23.04 4.31
N ARG A 63 3.12 -23.66 3.31
CA ARG A 63 2.85 -23.02 2.01
C ARG A 63 1.96 -21.79 2.19
N ILE A 64 0.87 -21.92 2.93
CA ILE A 64 -0.07 -20.82 3.22
C ILE A 64 0.67 -19.63 3.87
N VAL A 65 1.43 -19.89 4.94
CA VAL A 65 2.15 -18.82 5.65
C VAL A 65 3.18 -18.14 4.75
N ARG A 66 3.96 -18.90 3.98
CA ARG A 66 4.95 -18.34 3.06
C ARG A 66 4.31 -17.47 2.00
N THR A 67 3.27 -17.96 1.33
CA THR A 67 2.54 -17.19 0.33
C THR A 67 1.96 -15.90 0.92
N ALA A 68 1.45 -15.94 2.15
CA ALA A 68 0.93 -14.76 2.83
C ALA A 68 2.03 -13.71 3.06
N VAL A 69 3.18 -14.13 3.59
CA VAL A 69 4.33 -13.25 3.84
C VAL A 69 4.88 -12.69 2.54
N ASP A 70 5.02 -13.51 1.51
CA ASP A 70 5.50 -13.09 0.18
C ASP A 70 4.59 -12.03 -0.47
N ASN A 71 3.30 -12.03 -0.11
CA ASN A 71 2.31 -11.04 -0.58
C ASN A 71 2.10 -9.87 0.40
N GLY A 72 2.89 -9.80 1.47
CA GLY A 72 2.87 -8.67 2.41
C GLY A 72 1.85 -8.77 3.55
N VAL A 73 1.40 -9.98 3.91
CA VAL A 73 0.66 -10.19 5.17
C VAL A 73 1.64 -10.16 6.35
N ASN A 74 1.30 -9.40 7.39
CA ASN A 74 2.10 -9.31 8.62
C ASN A 74 1.26 -9.33 9.92
N PHE A 75 -0.01 -9.77 9.83
CA PHE A 75 -0.96 -9.90 10.92
C PHE A 75 -1.70 -11.23 10.83
#